data_AF-A0A379DGL3-F1
#
_entry.id   AF-A0A379DGL3-F1
#
_cell.length_a   1.000
_cell.length_b   1.000
_cell.length_c   1.000
_cell.angle_alpha   90.00
_cell.angle_beta   90.00
_cell.angle_gamma   90.00
#
_symmetry.space_group_name_H-M   'P 1'
#
loop_
_entity.id
_entity.type
_entity.pdbx_description
1 polymer ?
#
loop_
_entity_poly.entity_id
_entity_poly.type
_entity_poly.pdbx_seq_one_letter_code
_entity_poly.pdbx_strand_id
1 'polypeptide(L)'
;MVLNYIFISFFLIALVMGVVDLLLTGQLSVFEAIVQSTFDQAKNGFEISLYLTGVLCLWLGFMRIAERSGLMGRIAGWSSPVLSRLFPSVPRDHPALGNIFMNFAANILGLDNAATPLGIKTMESLQELNAQKERATDAMIMFLAINASGLTIIPTSIIAYRMQAGAANPADIFLPILIATAVSTLVAVLCIGFKQRINFLQRPLLLFILSFVALIGIVVWGARALPPHLFRSLSTGVSAVILFSIMCLFIVSGMRARINVYDAFIDGAKEGFTTAITIVPYLIAILVGIGVFRACGAMDLLIEGLRKGISLFGVDTQFVEALPTMLMKPLSGSGARGLMVDAMQTYGADSFVGRMCCTVQGATDTTLYVVALYFGAVKVRDSRYTVSYSLLADLAGAVTAVFVTYLFFAN
;
A
#
# COMPACT_ATOMS: atom_id res chain seq x y z
N MET A 1 -15.80 -3.50 -10.99
CA MET A 1 -17.16 -3.79 -10.47
C MET A 1 -17.35 -3.20 -9.07
N VAL A 2 -16.53 -3.51 -8.05
CA VAL A 2 -16.71 -2.99 -6.68
C VAL A 2 -16.64 -1.45 -6.58
N LEU A 3 -15.62 -0.80 -7.17
CA LEU A 3 -15.48 0.67 -7.14
C LEU A 3 -16.68 1.41 -7.77
N ASN A 4 -17.32 0.82 -8.78
CA ASN A 4 -18.53 1.37 -9.38
C ASN A 4 -19.68 1.43 -8.36
N TYR A 5 -19.91 0.34 -7.62
CA TYR A 5 -20.93 0.33 -6.58
C TYR A 5 -20.61 1.27 -5.42
N ILE A 6 -19.34 1.37 -5.02
CA ILE A 6 -18.91 2.32 -3.98
C ILE A 6 -19.20 3.76 -4.44
N PHE A 7 -18.77 4.13 -5.65
CA PHE A 7 -18.99 5.46 -6.20
C PHE A 7 -20.49 5.79 -6.29
N ILE A 8 -21.30 4.88 -6.84
CA ILE A 8 -22.76 5.05 -6.90
C ILE A 8 -23.34 5.20 -5.48
N SER A 9 -22.89 4.40 -4.52
CA SER A 9 -23.40 4.43 -3.16
C SER A 9 -23.14 5.77 -2.47
N PHE A 10 -22.01 6.43 -2.73
CA PHE A 10 -21.73 7.76 -2.17
C PHE A 10 -22.77 8.80 -2.58
N PHE A 11 -23.14 8.83 -3.86
CA PHE A 11 -24.16 9.75 -4.37
C PHE A 11 -25.57 9.38 -3.92
N LEU A 12 -25.94 8.09 -3.95
CA LEU A 12 -27.27 7.65 -3.53
C LEU A 12 -27.49 7.87 -2.03
N ILE A 13 -26.48 7.56 -1.19
CA ILE A 13 -26.57 7.82 0.24
C ILE A 13 -26.63 9.32 0.49
N ALA A 14 -25.82 10.14 -0.20
CA ALA A 14 -25.90 11.59 -0.04
C ALA A 14 -27.25 12.18 -0.46
N LEU A 15 -27.88 11.65 -1.51
CA LEU A 15 -29.23 12.06 -1.90
C LEU A 15 -30.24 11.71 -0.80
N VAL A 16 -30.21 10.48 -0.28
CA VAL A 16 -31.11 10.06 0.81
C VAL A 16 -30.88 10.92 2.05
N MET A 17 -29.63 11.11 2.46
CA MET A 17 -29.27 11.93 3.62
C MET A 17 -29.68 13.39 3.45
N GLY A 18 -29.47 13.98 2.27
CA GLY A 18 -29.90 15.34 1.97
C GLY A 18 -31.42 15.49 1.99
N VAL A 19 -32.18 14.50 1.49
CA VAL A 19 -33.65 14.49 1.61
C VAL A 19 -34.08 14.37 3.07
N VAL A 20 -33.45 13.48 3.84
CA VAL A 20 -33.75 13.31 5.26
C VAL A 20 -33.47 14.61 6.02
N ASP A 21 -32.33 15.25 5.80
CA ASP A 21 -31.99 16.52 6.44
C ASP A 21 -33.00 17.62 6.04
N LEU A 22 -33.32 17.74 4.76
CA LEU A 22 -34.33 18.70 4.27
C LEU A 22 -35.69 18.50 4.94
N LEU A 23 -36.13 17.24 5.13
CA LEU A 23 -37.39 16.94 5.79
C LEU A 23 -37.37 17.26 7.30
N LEU A 24 -36.20 17.17 7.95
CA LEU A 24 -36.04 17.43 9.38
C LEU A 24 -35.78 18.91 9.70
N THR A 25 -34.97 19.60 8.90
CA THR A 25 -34.50 20.97 9.14
C THR A 25 -35.27 22.01 8.33
N GLY A 26 -35.89 21.61 7.21
CA GLY A 26 -36.54 22.50 6.25
C GLY A 26 -35.57 23.33 5.40
N GLN A 27 -34.26 23.05 5.45
CA GLN A 27 -33.22 23.85 4.78
C GLN A 27 -32.63 23.13 3.56
N LEU A 28 -32.36 23.89 2.49
CA LEU A 28 -31.69 23.39 1.28
C LEU A 28 -30.15 23.47 1.36
N SER A 29 -29.61 23.99 2.47
CA SER A 29 -28.18 24.23 2.68
C SER A 29 -27.33 22.98 2.52
N VAL A 30 -27.85 21.79 2.88
CA VAL A 30 -27.13 20.52 2.68
C VAL A 30 -26.93 20.20 1.20
N PHE A 31 -27.91 20.46 0.34
CA PHE A 31 -27.75 20.26 -1.10
C PHE A 31 -26.75 21.25 -1.70
N GLU A 32 -26.76 22.50 -1.25
CA GLU A 32 -25.76 23.50 -1.64
C GLU A 32 -24.34 23.05 -1.23
N ALA A 33 -24.18 22.57 0.01
CA ALA A 33 -22.91 22.05 0.52
C ALA A 33 -22.42 20.82 -0.27
N ILE A 34 -23.31 19.88 -0.60
CA ILE A 34 -22.99 18.71 -1.41
C ILE A 34 -22.49 19.14 -2.79
N VAL A 35 -23.22 20.04 -3.48
CA VAL A 35 -22.85 20.51 -4.82
C VAL A 35 -21.52 21.27 -4.77
N GLN A 36 -21.36 22.19 -3.82
CA GLN A 36 -20.11 22.95 -3.67
C GLN A 36 -18.91 22.02 -3.42
N SER A 37 -19.09 21.01 -2.58
CA SER A 37 -18.07 19.99 -2.31
C SER A 37 -17.62 19.26 -3.58
N THR A 38 -18.51 19.01 -4.55
CA THR A 38 -18.09 18.36 -5.82
C THR A 38 -17.09 19.22 -6.61
N PHE A 39 -17.29 20.53 -6.67
CA PHE A 39 -16.41 21.43 -7.40
C PHE A 39 -15.08 21.62 -6.67
N ASP A 40 -15.14 21.83 -5.35
CA ASP A 40 -13.95 22.01 -4.52
C ASP A 40 -13.06 20.75 -4.56
N GLN A 41 -13.65 19.57 -4.44
CA GLN A 41 -12.90 18.31 -4.50
C GLN A 41 -12.36 18.00 -5.90
N ALA A 42 -13.05 18.39 -6.97
CA ALA A 42 -12.53 18.26 -8.33
C ALA A 42 -11.29 19.13 -8.54
N LYS A 43 -11.33 20.39 -8.08
CA LYS A 43 -10.17 21.30 -8.11
C LYS A 43 -9.02 20.74 -7.28
N ASN A 44 -9.29 20.33 -6.04
CA ASN A 44 -8.29 19.74 -5.15
C ASN A 44 -7.64 18.50 -5.79
N GLY A 45 -8.42 17.60 -6.38
CA GLY A 45 -7.91 16.41 -7.06
C GLY A 45 -6.98 16.72 -8.24
N PHE A 46 -7.29 17.77 -9.00
CA PHE A 46 -6.41 18.23 -10.07
C PHE A 46 -5.09 18.80 -9.53
N GLU A 47 -5.15 19.68 -8.53
CA GLU A 47 -3.96 20.24 -7.88
C GLU A 47 -3.06 19.14 -7.32
N ILE A 48 -3.64 18.15 -6.62
CA ILE A 48 -2.92 16.96 -6.15
C ILE A 48 -2.18 16.24 -7.26
N SER A 49 -2.83 16.05 -8.40
CA SER A 49 -2.22 15.35 -9.52
C SER A 49 -1.00 16.11 -10.09
N LEU A 50 -1.00 17.44 -10.07
CA LEU A 50 0.16 18.24 -10.49
C LEU A 50 1.36 18.01 -9.56
N TYR A 51 1.17 18.03 -8.24
CA TYR A 51 2.26 17.78 -7.30
C TYR A 51 2.77 16.34 -7.37
N LEU A 52 1.87 15.36 -7.49
CA LEU A 52 2.23 13.96 -7.69
C LEU A 52 3.11 13.76 -8.92
N THR A 53 2.86 14.51 -10.00
CA THR A 53 3.63 14.43 -11.24
C THR A 53 5.13 14.62 -10.99
N GLY A 54 5.51 15.68 -10.25
CA GLY A 54 6.92 15.95 -9.95
C GLY A 54 7.59 14.84 -9.13
N VAL A 55 6.89 14.32 -8.12
CA VAL A 55 7.44 13.28 -7.24
C VAL A 55 7.54 11.93 -7.95
N LEU A 56 6.54 11.56 -8.77
CA LEU A 56 6.58 10.35 -9.57
C LEU A 56 7.71 10.42 -10.61
N CYS A 57 7.92 11.57 -11.26
CA CYS A 57 9.06 11.77 -12.16
C CYS A 57 10.40 11.51 -11.45
N LEU A 58 10.58 12.04 -10.24
CA LEU A 58 11.79 11.88 -9.46
C LEU A 58 12.05 10.40 -9.13
N TRP A 59 11.06 9.74 -8.52
CA TRP A 59 11.24 8.36 -8.08
C TRP A 59 11.34 7.38 -9.23
N LEU A 60 10.48 7.48 -10.26
CA LEU A 60 10.60 6.59 -11.41
C LEU A 60 11.89 6.82 -12.19
N GLY A 61 12.45 8.03 -12.19
CA GLY A 61 13.80 8.28 -12.73
C GLY A 61 14.87 7.47 -12.00
N PHE A 62 14.91 7.54 -10.67
CA PHE A 62 15.82 6.73 -9.84
C PHE A 62 15.66 5.23 -10.06
N MET A 63 14.40 4.80 -10.12
CA MET A 63 14.03 3.41 -10.29
C MET A 63 14.43 2.89 -11.68
N ARG A 64 14.35 3.73 -12.72
CA ARG A 64 14.81 3.38 -14.07
C ARG A 64 16.33 3.22 -14.14
N ILE A 65 17.10 3.96 -13.34
CA ILE A 65 18.54 3.72 -13.18
C ILE A 65 18.78 2.35 -12.56
N ALA A 66 18.06 2.00 -11.48
CA ALA A 66 18.17 0.71 -10.82
C ALA A 66 17.88 -0.45 -11.79
N GLU A 67 16.81 -0.34 -12.57
CA GLU A 67 16.44 -1.29 -13.62
C GLU A 67 17.55 -1.44 -14.68
N ARG A 68 17.94 -0.35 -15.34
CA ARG A 68 18.94 -0.39 -16.42
C ARG A 68 20.32 -0.82 -15.94
N SER A 69 20.65 -0.59 -14.68
CA SER A 69 21.91 -1.04 -14.08
C SER A 69 21.97 -2.54 -13.78
N GLY A 70 20.87 -3.26 -14.00
CA GLY A 70 20.70 -4.67 -13.64
C GLY A 70 20.58 -4.91 -12.13
N LEU A 71 20.38 -3.86 -11.32
CA LEU A 71 20.28 -3.99 -9.87
C LEU A 71 19.09 -4.87 -9.46
N MET A 72 17.97 -4.79 -10.18
CA MET A 72 16.82 -5.68 -9.98
C MET A 72 17.21 -7.16 -10.08
N GLY A 73 17.97 -7.52 -11.12
CA GLY A 73 18.47 -8.89 -11.30
C GLY A 73 19.37 -9.35 -10.15
N ARG A 74 20.18 -8.44 -9.60
CA ARG A 74 21.03 -8.73 -8.44
C ARG A 74 20.21 -8.92 -7.16
N ILE A 75 19.20 -8.08 -6.92
CA ILE A 75 18.29 -8.19 -5.78
C ILE A 75 17.49 -9.51 -5.86
N ALA A 76 17.00 -9.85 -7.05
CA ALA A 76 16.35 -11.13 -7.32
C ALA A 76 17.28 -12.33 -7.07
N GLY A 77 18.56 -12.24 -7.48
CA GLY A 77 19.56 -13.26 -7.19
C GLY A 77 19.83 -13.41 -5.70
N TRP A 78 19.85 -12.31 -4.95
CA TRP A 78 20.03 -12.31 -3.50
C TRP A 78 18.81 -12.86 -2.74
N SER A 79 17.59 -12.63 -3.24
CA SER A 79 16.36 -13.17 -2.66
C SER A 79 16.07 -14.62 -3.05
N SER A 80 16.71 -15.14 -4.11
CA SER A 80 16.56 -16.51 -4.60
C SER A 80 16.63 -17.63 -3.53
N PRO A 81 17.56 -17.60 -2.55
CA PRO A 81 17.62 -18.63 -1.51
C PRO A 81 16.38 -18.70 -0.62
N VAL A 82 15.72 -17.55 -0.40
CA VAL A 82 14.47 -17.48 0.37
C VAL A 82 13.31 -17.93 -0.51
N LEU A 83 13.19 -17.31 -1.68
CA LEU A 83 12.06 -17.53 -2.57
C LEU A 83 12.00 -18.96 -3.10
N SER A 84 13.12 -19.56 -3.51
CA SER A 84 13.15 -20.96 -3.95
C SER A 84 12.67 -21.97 -2.88
N ARG A 85 12.76 -21.62 -1.59
CA ARG A 85 12.24 -22.44 -0.49
C ARG A 85 10.77 -22.17 -0.16
N LEU A 86 10.26 -20.98 -0.51
CA LEU A 86 8.84 -20.64 -0.42
C LEU A 86 8.01 -21.26 -1.55
N PHE A 87 8.64 -21.61 -2.68
CA PHE A 87 7.98 -22.22 -3.84
C PHE A 87 8.50 -23.65 -4.13
N PRO A 88 8.36 -24.61 -3.19
CA PRO A 88 8.95 -25.95 -3.33
C PRO A 88 8.37 -26.77 -4.49
N SER A 89 7.15 -26.45 -4.95
CA SER A 89 6.48 -27.14 -6.06
C SER A 89 6.92 -26.65 -7.45
N VAL A 90 7.73 -25.59 -7.53
CA VAL A 90 8.21 -25.04 -8.82
C VAL A 90 9.62 -25.59 -9.11
N PRO A 91 9.84 -26.25 -10.27
CA PRO A 91 11.16 -26.77 -10.62
C PRO A 91 12.21 -25.65 -10.68
N ARG A 92 13.45 -25.94 -10.25
CA ARG A 92 14.53 -24.94 -10.15
C ARG A 92 14.89 -24.28 -11.49
N ASP A 93 14.78 -25.04 -12.58
CA ASP A 93 15.12 -24.57 -13.92
C ASP A 93 13.92 -23.98 -14.67
N HIS A 94 12.73 -23.95 -14.04
CA HIS A 94 11.53 -23.44 -14.67
C HIS A 94 11.53 -21.90 -14.71
N PRO A 95 11.17 -21.26 -15.84
CA PRO A 95 11.09 -19.80 -15.96
C PRO A 95 10.19 -19.12 -14.91
N ALA A 96 9.20 -19.83 -14.38
CA ALA A 96 8.30 -19.33 -13.34
C ALA A 96 9.05 -18.79 -12.11
N LEU A 97 10.13 -19.43 -11.66
CA LEU A 97 10.91 -18.93 -10.52
C LEU A 97 11.56 -17.57 -10.84
N GLY A 98 12.13 -17.43 -12.03
CA GLY A 98 12.70 -16.16 -12.49
C GLY A 98 11.64 -15.05 -12.53
N ASN A 99 10.46 -15.35 -13.05
CA ASN A 99 9.34 -14.39 -13.12
C ASN A 99 8.87 -13.98 -11.71
N ILE A 100 8.75 -14.93 -10.77
CA ILE A 100 8.45 -14.64 -9.35
C ILE A 100 9.48 -13.67 -8.76
N PHE A 101 10.78 -13.94 -8.97
CA PHE A 101 11.84 -13.11 -8.39
C PHE A 101 11.82 -11.69 -8.95
N MET A 102 11.57 -11.54 -10.26
CA MET A 102 11.45 -10.23 -10.90
C MET A 102 10.23 -9.46 -10.42
N ASN A 103 9.07 -10.11 -10.32
CA ASN A 103 7.86 -9.45 -9.82
C ASN A 103 8.04 -8.97 -8.37
N PHE A 104 8.61 -9.79 -7.48
CA PHE A 104 8.87 -9.36 -6.11
C PHE A 104 9.92 -8.26 -6.02
N ALA A 105 11.00 -8.33 -6.80
CA ALA A 105 11.99 -7.24 -6.86
C ALA A 105 11.34 -5.93 -7.34
N ALA A 106 10.44 -6.00 -8.31
CA ALA A 106 9.68 -4.85 -8.79
C ALA A 106 8.78 -4.26 -7.68
N ASN A 107 7.99 -5.07 -6.98
CA ASN A 107 7.13 -4.60 -5.88
C ASN A 107 7.93 -4.02 -4.70
N ILE A 108 9.01 -4.69 -4.29
CA ILE A 108 9.87 -4.27 -3.18
C ILE A 108 10.44 -2.87 -3.42
N LEU A 109 10.84 -2.60 -4.65
CA LEU A 109 11.40 -1.30 -5.02
C LEU A 109 10.30 -0.27 -5.36
N GLY A 110 9.05 -0.68 -5.59
CA GLY A 110 7.95 0.20 -5.98
C GLY A 110 7.84 0.48 -7.49
N LEU A 111 8.21 -0.49 -8.34
CA LEU A 111 7.96 -0.47 -9.79
C LEU A 111 6.56 -1.02 -10.12
N ASP A 112 5.51 -0.42 -9.60
CA ASP A 112 4.14 -0.95 -9.71
C ASP A 112 3.70 -1.17 -11.17
N ASN A 113 4.14 -0.29 -12.08
CA ASN A 113 3.88 -0.37 -13.52
C ASN A 113 4.52 -1.59 -14.19
N ALA A 114 5.67 -2.06 -13.70
CA ALA A 114 6.35 -3.26 -14.20
C ALA A 114 5.92 -4.51 -13.43
N ALA A 115 5.58 -4.36 -12.15
CA ALA A 115 5.22 -5.47 -11.28
C ALA A 115 3.96 -6.19 -11.77
N THR A 116 2.91 -5.46 -12.17
CA THR A 116 1.65 -6.07 -12.60
C THR A 116 1.78 -6.92 -13.87
N PRO A 117 2.38 -6.44 -14.98
CA PRO A 117 2.65 -7.28 -16.15
C PRO A 117 3.53 -8.50 -15.84
N LEU A 118 4.57 -8.32 -15.02
CA LEU A 118 5.42 -9.42 -14.57
C LEU A 118 4.63 -10.42 -13.72
N GLY A 119 3.66 -9.94 -12.94
CA GLY A 119 2.80 -10.76 -12.10
C GLY A 119 1.84 -11.62 -12.92
N ILE A 120 1.22 -11.04 -13.95
CA ILE A 120 0.39 -11.79 -14.90
C ILE A 120 1.24 -12.86 -15.60
N LYS A 121 2.41 -12.48 -16.13
CA LYS A 121 3.35 -13.44 -16.75
C LYS A 121 3.78 -14.54 -15.78
N THR A 122 3.97 -14.21 -14.51
CA THR A 122 4.28 -15.19 -13.46
C THR A 122 3.13 -16.18 -13.28
N MET A 123 1.89 -15.69 -13.22
CA MET A 123 0.71 -16.54 -13.13
C MET A 123 0.58 -17.46 -14.34
N GLU A 124 0.80 -16.95 -15.54
CA GLU A 124 0.80 -17.75 -16.78
C GLU A 124 1.84 -18.88 -16.71
N SER A 125 3.08 -18.59 -16.30
CA SER A 125 4.11 -19.62 -16.12
C SER A 125 3.79 -20.62 -15.00
N LEU A 126 3.14 -20.19 -13.91
CA LEU A 126 2.66 -21.10 -12.88
C LEU A 126 1.48 -21.95 -13.36
N GLN A 127 0.68 -21.42 -14.30
CA GLN A 127 -0.47 -22.11 -14.88
C GLN A 127 -0.03 -23.20 -15.85
N GLU A 128 1.12 -23.07 -16.52
CA GLU A 128 1.72 -24.14 -17.33
C GLU A 128 1.94 -25.41 -16.48
N LEU A 129 2.49 -25.24 -15.27
CA LEU A 129 2.74 -26.31 -14.30
C LEU A 129 1.47 -26.84 -13.61
N ASN A 130 0.34 -26.14 -13.74
CA ASN A 130 -0.89 -26.50 -13.05
C ASN A 130 -1.59 -27.70 -13.71
N ALA A 131 -1.73 -28.81 -13.00
CA ALA A 131 -2.49 -29.97 -13.47
C ALA A 131 -4.02 -29.72 -13.49
N GLN A 132 -4.53 -28.84 -12.62
CA GLN A 132 -5.96 -28.53 -12.49
C GLN A 132 -6.21 -27.07 -12.85
N LYS A 133 -6.38 -26.78 -14.14
CA LYS A 133 -6.37 -25.40 -14.69
C LYS A 133 -7.36 -24.43 -14.02
N GLU A 134 -8.51 -24.89 -13.54
CA GLU A 134 -9.48 -24.01 -12.87
C GLU A 134 -9.24 -23.84 -11.35
N ARG A 135 -8.27 -24.54 -10.76
CA ARG A 135 -7.99 -24.54 -9.32
C ARG A 135 -6.57 -24.03 -9.02
N ALA A 136 -6.47 -23.11 -8.05
CA ALA A 136 -5.20 -22.49 -7.69
C ALA A 136 -4.18 -23.51 -7.13
N THR A 137 -2.93 -23.46 -7.59
CA THR A 137 -1.82 -24.23 -7.01
C THR A 137 -1.26 -23.56 -5.75
N ASP A 138 -0.56 -24.31 -4.90
CA ASP A 138 0.07 -23.75 -3.70
C ASP A 138 1.06 -22.62 -4.03
N ALA A 139 1.80 -22.74 -5.14
CA ALA A 139 2.68 -21.69 -5.65
C ALA A 139 1.91 -20.42 -6.04
N MET A 140 0.77 -20.54 -6.73
CA MET A 140 -0.06 -19.37 -7.05
C MET A 140 -0.58 -18.68 -5.79
N ILE A 141 -1.01 -19.45 -4.80
CA ILE A 141 -1.54 -18.92 -3.54
C ILE A 141 -0.45 -18.15 -2.77
N MET A 142 0.75 -18.74 -2.62
CA MET A 142 1.87 -18.08 -1.96
C MET A 142 2.30 -16.81 -2.71
N PHE A 143 2.39 -16.89 -4.03
CA PHE A 143 2.76 -15.75 -4.88
C PHE A 143 1.80 -14.58 -4.74
N LEU A 144 0.49 -14.86 -4.76
CA LEU A 144 -0.55 -13.85 -4.60
C LEU A 144 -0.56 -13.24 -3.22
N ALA A 145 -0.36 -14.04 -2.18
CA ALA A 145 -0.38 -13.53 -0.82
C ALA A 145 0.79 -12.60 -0.51
N ILE A 146 1.98 -12.88 -1.05
CA ILE A 146 3.14 -11.99 -0.93
C ILE A 146 2.94 -10.70 -1.75
N ASN A 147 2.32 -10.78 -2.94
CA ASN A 147 1.94 -9.58 -3.69
C ASN A 147 0.90 -8.74 -2.93
N ALA A 148 -0.13 -9.41 -2.40
CA ALA A 148 -1.20 -8.78 -1.63
C ALA A 148 -0.71 -8.13 -0.33
N SER A 149 0.31 -8.70 0.34
CA SER A 149 0.92 -8.08 1.52
C SER A 149 1.75 -6.84 1.18
N GLY A 150 2.00 -6.57 -0.10
CA GLY A 150 2.47 -5.27 -0.60
C GLY A 150 3.80 -4.83 0.00
N LEU A 151 4.77 -5.73 0.16
CA LEU A 151 6.09 -5.39 0.70
C LEU A 151 6.74 -4.30 -0.17
N THR A 152 6.65 -3.06 0.29
CA THR A 152 7.21 -1.89 -0.39
C THR A 152 8.22 -1.23 0.53
N ILE A 153 9.47 -1.09 0.07
CA ILE A 153 10.51 -0.42 0.86
C ILE A 153 10.29 1.09 0.86
N ILE A 154 9.92 1.67 -0.28
CA ILE A 154 9.81 3.13 -0.42
C ILE A 154 8.36 3.51 -0.76
N PRO A 155 7.60 4.08 0.20
CA PRO A 155 6.22 4.52 -0.03
C PRO A 155 6.18 5.88 -0.75
N THR A 156 6.75 5.94 -1.97
CA THR A 156 6.98 7.17 -2.74
C THR A 156 5.72 8.01 -2.94
N SER A 157 4.60 7.36 -3.29
CA SER A 157 3.32 8.03 -3.51
C SER A 157 2.77 8.64 -2.21
N ILE A 158 2.87 7.96 -1.08
CA ILE A 158 2.37 8.44 0.21
C ILE A 158 3.18 9.64 0.69
N ILE A 159 4.51 9.59 0.53
CA ILE A 159 5.40 10.73 0.80
C ILE A 159 5.01 11.93 -0.08
N ALA A 160 4.68 11.70 -1.35
CA ALA A 160 4.24 12.76 -2.26
C ALA A 160 2.95 13.44 -1.78
N TYR A 161 1.92 12.66 -1.42
CA TYR A 161 0.66 13.19 -0.92
C TYR A 161 0.86 13.97 0.40
N ARG A 162 1.73 13.49 1.30
CA ARG A 162 2.04 14.19 2.57
C ARG A 162 2.72 15.52 2.33
N MET A 163 3.71 15.56 1.44
CA MET A 163 4.42 16.78 1.08
C MET A 163 3.46 17.83 0.54
N GLN A 164 2.54 17.41 -0.33
CA GLN A 164 1.53 18.30 -0.87
C GLN A 164 0.56 18.79 0.22
N ALA A 165 0.14 17.91 1.12
CA ALA A 165 -0.73 18.27 2.24
C ALA A 165 -0.01 19.11 3.32
N GLY A 166 1.22 19.57 3.06
CA GLY A 166 1.97 20.48 3.92
C GLY A 166 2.66 19.83 5.11
N ALA A 167 2.94 18.52 5.07
CA ALA A 167 3.66 17.83 6.13
C ALA A 167 5.07 18.44 6.32
N ALA A 168 5.44 18.73 7.57
CA ALA A 168 6.76 19.26 7.90
C ALA A 168 7.89 18.26 7.59
N ASN A 169 7.62 16.97 7.79
CA ASN A 169 8.48 15.89 7.37
C ASN A 169 7.66 14.80 6.66
N PRO A 170 7.56 14.82 5.33
CA PRO A 170 6.75 13.85 4.58
C PRO A 170 7.19 12.39 4.73
N ALA A 171 8.43 12.13 5.13
CA ALA A 171 9.01 10.79 5.23
C ALA A 171 8.99 10.21 6.67
N ASP A 172 8.42 10.90 7.64
CA ASP A 172 8.31 10.42 9.04
C ASP A 172 7.51 9.11 9.19
N ILE A 173 6.62 8.83 8.24
CA ILE A 173 5.84 7.58 8.07
C ILE A 173 6.63 6.41 7.49
N PHE A 174 7.85 6.61 7.00
CA PHE A 174 8.65 5.58 6.32
C PHE A 174 8.85 4.32 7.17
N LEU A 175 9.40 4.49 8.39
CA LEU A 175 9.70 3.38 9.27
C LEU A 175 8.43 2.68 9.81
N PRO A 176 7.36 3.42 10.23
CA PRO A 176 6.06 2.82 10.53
C PRO A 176 5.51 1.95 9.40
N ILE A 177 5.53 2.44 8.15
CA ILE A 177 5.06 1.68 6.98
C ILE A 177 5.90 0.43 6.77
N LEU A 178 7.23 0.56 6.80
CA LEU A 178 8.15 -0.56 6.63
C LEU A 178 7.85 -1.69 7.62
N ILE A 179 7.52 -1.36 8.86
CA ILE A 179 7.13 -2.34 9.89
C ILE A 179 5.76 -2.95 9.59
N ALA A 180 4.76 -2.13 9.27
CA ALA A 180 3.41 -2.61 8.99
C ALA A 180 3.39 -3.60 7.82
N THR A 181 4.09 -3.27 6.73
CA THR A 181 4.20 -4.16 5.57
C THR A 181 5.08 -5.38 5.82
N ALA A 182 6.12 -5.23 6.65
CA ALA A 182 6.94 -6.34 7.09
C ALA A 182 6.13 -7.38 7.87
N VAL A 183 5.30 -6.93 8.82
CA VAL A 183 4.42 -7.83 9.59
C VAL A 183 3.36 -8.47 8.70
N SER A 184 2.71 -7.71 7.81
CA SER A 184 1.74 -8.27 6.86
C SER A 184 2.36 -9.39 6.02
N THR A 185 3.55 -9.14 5.46
CA THR A 185 4.27 -10.13 4.65
C THR A 185 4.69 -11.34 5.46
N LEU A 186 5.15 -11.14 6.70
CA LEU A 186 5.51 -12.23 7.59
C LEU A 186 4.29 -13.11 7.92
N VAL A 187 3.13 -12.50 8.22
CA VAL A 187 1.88 -13.22 8.49
C VAL A 187 1.41 -13.99 7.24
N ALA A 188 1.43 -13.36 6.06
CA ALA A 188 1.09 -14.02 4.80
C ALA A 188 1.96 -15.28 4.58
N VAL A 189 3.28 -15.12 4.65
CA VAL A 189 4.25 -16.20 4.44
C VAL A 189 4.08 -17.30 5.48
N LEU A 190 3.99 -16.96 6.77
CA LEU A 190 3.89 -17.94 7.86
C LEU A 190 2.57 -18.71 7.79
N CYS A 191 1.42 -18.03 7.73
CA CYS A 191 0.12 -18.69 7.75
C CYS A 191 -0.05 -19.62 6.53
N ILE A 192 0.33 -19.16 5.34
CA ILE A 192 0.25 -19.98 4.13
C ILE A 192 1.30 -21.08 4.13
N GLY A 193 2.53 -20.79 4.54
CA GLY A 193 3.58 -21.79 4.60
C GLY A 193 3.27 -22.89 5.62
N PHE A 194 2.67 -22.59 6.77
CA PHE A 194 2.17 -23.62 7.69
C PHE A 194 1.07 -24.46 7.04
N LYS A 195 0.12 -23.84 6.33
CA LYS A 195 -0.93 -24.56 5.60
C LYS A 195 -0.36 -25.46 4.51
N GLN A 196 0.71 -25.03 3.84
CA GLN A 196 1.43 -25.74 2.79
C GLN A 196 2.54 -26.66 3.30
N ARG A 197 2.75 -26.75 4.62
CA ARG A 197 3.80 -27.55 5.29
C ARG A 197 5.23 -27.19 4.85
N ILE A 198 5.49 -25.91 4.61
CA ILE A 198 6.83 -25.38 4.35
C ILE A 198 7.67 -25.45 5.64
N ASN A 199 8.90 -25.97 5.52
CA ASN A 199 9.82 -26.07 6.65
C ASN A 199 10.61 -24.75 6.84
N PHE A 200 10.15 -23.91 7.76
CA PHE A 200 10.78 -22.63 8.10
C PHE A 200 12.10 -22.74 8.87
N LEU A 201 12.47 -23.92 9.38
CA LEU A 201 13.76 -24.14 10.07
C LEU A 201 14.95 -24.17 9.11
N GLN A 202 14.69 -24.17 7.80
CA GLN A 202 15.73 -24.06 6.80
C GLN A 202 16.44 -22.70 6.93
N ARG A 203 17.78 -22.71 6.92
CA ARG A 203 18.61 -21.52 7.15
C ARG A 203 18.14 -20.26 6.40
N PRO A 204 17.83 -20.27 5.08
CA PRO A 204 17.40 -19.06 4.38
C PRO A 204 16.08 -18.48 4.92
N LEU A 205 15.09 -19.33 5.19
CA LEU A 205 13.79 -18.91 5.70
C LEU A 205 13.89 -18.44 7.15
N LEU A 206 14.67 -19.14 7.97
CA LEU A 206 14.89 -18.77 9.36
C LEU A 206 15.59 -17.40 9.45
N LEU A 207 16.64 -17.17 8.67
CA LEU A 207 17.32 -15.87 8.62
C LEU A 207 16.40 -14.75 8.12
N PHE A 208 15.55 -15.04 7.13
CA PHE A 208 14.55 -14.10 6.64
C PHE A 208 13.52 -13.74 7.71
N ILE A 209 12.98 -14.71 8.45
CA ILE A 209 12.05 -14.45 9.55
C ILE A 209 12.75 -13.67 10.67
N LEU A 210 13.95 -14.11 11.06
CA LEU A 210 14.72 -13.46 12.13
C LEU A 210 15.09 -12.02 11.78
N SER A 211 15.36 -11.68 10.51
CA SER A 211 15.65 -10.31 10.13
C SER A 211 14.44 -9.38 10.30
N PHE A 212 13.24 -9.85 9.96
CA PHE A 212 12.00 -9.10 10.16
C PHE A 212 11.70 -8.94 11.66
N VAL A 213 11.81 -10.03 12.43
CA VAL A 213 11.61 -10.01 13.89
C VAL A 213 12.64 -9.10 14.57
N ALA A 214 13.90 -9.14 14.15
CA ALA A 214 14.95 -8.26 14.67
C ALA A 214 14.68 -6.79 14.34
N LEU A 215 14.30 -6.48 13.10
CA LEU A 215 13.93 -5.11 12.70
C LEU A 215 12.80 -4.56 13.59
N ILE A 216 11.71 -5.33 13.74
CA ILE A 216 10.56 -4.94 14.57
C ILE A 216 10.99 -4.81 16.04
N GLY A 217 11.76 -5.78 16.55
CA GLY A 217 12.24 -5.81 17.93
C GLY A 217 13.13 -4.62 18.27
N ILE A 218 14.06 -4.24 17.39
CA ILE A 218 14.94 -3.08 17.57
C ILE A 218 14.13 -1.79 17.65
N VAL A 219 13.13 -1.62 16.77
CA VAL A 219 12.29 -0.43 16.77
C VAL A 219 11.44 -0.36 18.03
N VAL A 220 10.76 -1.45 18.40
CA VAL A 220 9.92 -1.49 19.61
C VAL A 220 10.76 -1.28 20.87
N TRP A 221 11.96 -1.87 20.92
CA TRP A 221 12.91 -1.63 22.01
C TRP A 221 13.33 -0.15 22.05
N GLY A 222 13.72 0.43 20.92
CA GLY A 222 14.12 1.84 20.83
C GLY A 222 13.00 2.79 21.28
N ALA A 223 11.76 2.50 20.90
CA ALA A 223 10.58 3.27 21.31
C ALA A 223 10.30 3.22 22.81
N ARG A 224 10.66 2.10 23.48
CA ARG A 224 10.48 1.95 24.93
C ARG A 224 11.68 2.46 25.74
N ALA A 225 12.89 2.36 25.19
CA ALA A 225 14.13 2.66 25.89
C ALA A 225 14.52 4.15 25.81
N LEU A 226 14.11 4.85 24.74
CA LEU A 226 14.50 6.25 24.50
C LEU A 226 13.37 7.22 24.91
N PRO A 227 13.73 8.44 25.37
CA PRO A 227 12.75 9.51 25.54
C PRO A 227 11.98 9.80 24.23
N PRO A 228 10.67 10.12 24.26
CA PRO A 228 9.84 10.25 23.06
C PRO A 228 10.38 11.25 22.02
N HIS A 229 10.91 12.40 22.45
CA HIS A 229 11.48 13.41 21.56
C HIS A 229 12.73 12.89 20.83
N LEU A 230 13.57 12.12 21.53
CA LEU A 230 14.79 11.54 20.98
C LEU A 230 14.45 10.40 20.02
N PHE A 231 13.49 9.54 20.37
CA PHE A 231 13.01 8.48 19.48
C PHE A 231 12.44 9.04 18.18
N ARG A 232 11.58 10.07 18.24
CA ARG A 232 11.01 10.73 17.05
C ARG A 232 12.10 11.37 16.17
N SER A 233 13.06 12.06 16.78
CA SER A 233 14.18 12.69 16.07
C SER A 233 15.10 11.66 15.41
N LEU A 234 15.44 10.59 16.14
CA LEU A 234 16.26 9.49 15.63
C LEU A 234 15.55 8.75 14.50
N SER A 235 14.27 8.39 14.67
CA SER A 235 13.47 7.75 13.63
C SER A 235 13.45 8.58 12.34
N THR A 236 13.22 9.88 12.47
CA THR A 236 13.23 10.83 11.35
C THR A 236 14.59 10.87 10.66
N GLY A 237 15.67 11.02 11.44
CA GLY A 237 17.04 11.04 10.90
C GLY A 237 17.42 9.74 10.22
N VAL A 238 17.13 8.59 10.84
CA VAL A 238 17.39 7.26 10.26
C VAL A 238 16.61 7.07 8.97
N SER A 239 15.33 7.45 8.93
CA SER A 239 14.51 7.36 7.71
C SER A 239 15.10 8.19 6.57
N ALA A 240 15.53 9.43 6.85
CA ALA A 240 16.17 10.29 5.85
C ALA A 240 17.51 9.72 5.34
N VAL A 241 18.36 9.22 6.24
CA VAL A 241 19.64 8.60 5.88
C VAL A 241 19.44 7.35 5.03
N ILE A 242 18.51 6.48 5.39
CA ILE A 242 18.17 5.28 4.61
C ILE A 242 17.69 5.69 3.22
N LEU A 243 16.74 6.62 3.14
CA LEU A 243 16.15 7.04 1.88
C LEU A 243 17.20 7.63 0.93
N PHE A 244 18.04 8.56 1.43
CA PHE A 244 19.10 9.16 0.63
C PHE A 244 20.17 8.13 0.23
N SER A 245 20.51 7.19 1.12
CA SER A 245 21.45 6.11 0.81
C SER A 245 20.93 5.22 -0.33
N ILE A 246 19.63 4.96 -0.40
CA ILE A 246 19.03 4.20 -1.51
C ILE A 246 19.12 4.99 -2.82
N MET A 247 18.89 6.30 -2.81
CA MET A 247 19.05 7.15 -4.00
C MET A 247 20.50 7.12 -4.50
N CYS A 248 21.47 7.24 -3.59
CA CYS A 248 22.89 7.10 -3.91
C CYS A 248 23.23 5.70 -4.43
N LEU A 249 22.66 4.64 -3.84
CA LEU A 249 22.85 3.26 -4.28
C LEU A 249 22.43 3.07 -5.74
N PHE A 250 21.31 3.65 -6.16
CA PHE A 250 20.85 3.58 -7.55
C PHE A 250 21.80 4.31 -8.51
N ILE A 251 22.28 5.51 -8.14
CA ILE A 251 23.27 6.23 -8.95
C ILE A 251 24.56 5.41 -9.08
N VAL A 252 25.08 4.92 -7.95
CA VAL A 252 26.32 4.12 -7.91
C VAL A 252 26.16 2.81 -8.70
N SER A 253 24.99 2.17 -8.65
CA SER A 253 24.73 0.97 -9.43
C SER A 253 24.74 1.28 -10.92
N GLY A 254 24.16 2.40 -11.35
CA GLY A 254 24.23 2.91 -12.71
C GLY A 254 25.65 3.21 -13.18
N MET A 255 26.44 3.89 -12.35
CA MET A 255 27.86 4.18 -12.64
C MET A 255 28.68 2.91 -12.81
N ARG A 256 28.52 1.93 -11.91
CA ARG A 256 29.23 0.63 -11.98
C ARG A 256 28.82 -0.19 -13.20
N ALA A 257 27.55 -0.10 -13.61
CA ALA A 257 27.06 -0.73 -14.83
C ALA A 257 27.46 0.02 -16.11
N ARG A 258 28.17 1.16 -16.00
CA ARG A 258 28.59 2.03 -17.10
C ARG A 258 27.45 2.45 -18.03
N ILE A 259 26.27 2.69 -17.46
CA ILE A 259 25.12 3.25 -18.19
C ILE A 259 25.09 4.77 -18.07
N ASN A 260 24.46 5.48 -19.02
CA ASN A 260 24.18 6.90 -18.86
C ASN A 260 23.07 7.08 -17.81
N VAL A 261 23.49 7.48 -16.60
CA VAL A 261 22.60 7.65 -15.43
C VAL A 261 21.57 8.75 -15.68
N TYR A 262 21.95 9.84 -16.33
CA TYR A 262 21.05 10.95 -16.61
C TYR A 262 19.96 10.54 -17.61
N ASP A 263 20.33 9.91 -18.72
CA ASP A 263 19.35 9.46 -19.72
C ASP A 263 18.39 8.42 -19.13
N ALA A 264 18.91 7.47 -18.34
CA ALA A 264 18.09 6.50 -17.62
C ALA A 264 17.10 7.21 -16.67
N PHE A 265 17.55 8.22 -15.94
CA PHE A 265 16.70 9.02 -15.06
C PHE A 265 15.60 9.73 -15.85
N ILE A 266 15.93 10.39 -16.95
CA ILE A 266 14.96 11.13 -17.78
C ILE A 266 13.92 10.19 -18.39
N ASP A 267 14.32 9.00 -18.83
CA ASP A 267 13.38 8.01 -19.36
C ASP A 267 12.40 7.51 -18.28
N GLY A 268 12.88 7.30 -17.06
CA GLY A 268 12.00 7.00 -15.92
C GLY A 268 11.10 8.17 -15.55
N ALA A 269 11.60 9.40 -15.61
CA ALA A 269 10.82 10.59 -15.31
C ALA A 269 9.64 10.77 -16.29
N LYS A 270 9.83 10.52 -17.59
CA LYS A 270 8.74 10.56 -18.59
C LYS A 270 7.62 9.55 -18.30
N GLU A 271 7.97 8.37 -17.82
CA GLU A 271 6.99 7.39 -17.36
C GLU A 271 6.22 7.90 -16.13
N GLY A 272 6.93 8.55 -15.19
CA GLY A 272 6.33 9.16 -14.01
C GLY A 272 5.28 10.21 -14.37
N PHE A 273 5.61 11.04 -15.36
CA PHE A 273 4.68 12.03 -15.91
C PHE A 273 3.42 11.40 -16.50
N THR A 274 3.59 10.37 -17.35
CA THR A 274 2.49 9.65 -17.99
C THR A 274 1.59 8.95 -16.96
N THR A 275 2.21 8.36 -15.94
CA THR A 275 1.52 7.71 -14.83
C THR A 275 0.67 8.73 -14.07
N ALA A 276 1.22 9.91 -13.78
CA ALA A 276 0.50 10.96 -13.07
C ALA A 276 -0.75 11.43 -13.84
N ILE A 277 -0.63 11.67 -15.16
CA ILE A 277 -1.78 12.02 -16.02
C ILE A 277 -2.87 10.94 -15.97
N THR A 278 -2.45 9.67 -15.98
CA THR A 278 -3.38 8.54 -15.93
C THR A 278 -4.14 8.47 -14.61
N ILE A 279 -3.55 8.92 -13.50
CA ILE A 279 -4.15 8.90 -12.15
C ILE A 279 -5.22 10.00 -11.98
N VAL A 280 -5.09 11.15 -12.66
CA VAL A 280 -5.94 12.34 -12.48
C VAL A 280 -7.45 12.00 -12.47
N PRO A 281 -8.02 11.30 -13.46
CA PRO A 281 -9.47 11.10 -13.53
C PRO A 281 -9.99 10.25 -12.36
N TYR A 282 -9.22 9.24 -11.97
CA TYR A 282 -9.58 8.36 -10.86
C TYR A 282 -9.52 9.07 -9.53
N LEU A 283 -8.50 9.92 -9.34
CA LEU A 283 -8.35 10.70 -8.12
C LEU A 283 -9.50 11.70 -7.96
N ILE A 284 -9.84 12.43 -9.03
CA ILE A 284 -10.97 13.36 -9.04
C ILE A 284 -12.28 12.63 -8.71
N ALA A 285 -12.59 11.52 -9.41
CA ALA A 285 -13.83 10.79 -9.17
C ALA A 285 -13.96 10.32 -7.71
N ILE A 286 -12.89 9.78 -7.13
CA ILE A 286 -12.90 9.28 -5.76
C ILE A 286 -13.03 10.43 -4.75
N LEU A 287 -12.26 11.52 -4.92
CA LEU A 287 -12.33 12.66 -4.00
C LEU A 287 -13.67 13.38 -4.04
N VAL A 288 -14.28 13.50 -5.22
CA VAL A 288 -15.64 14.04 -5.38
C VAL A 288 -16.64 13.14 -4.67
N GLY A 289 -16.58 11.82 -4.87
CA GLY A 289 -17.46 10.88 -4.19
C GLY A 289 -17.34 10.94 -2.67
N ILE A 290 -16.11 11.00 -2.14
CA ILE A 290 -15.85 11.16 -0.71
C ILE A 290 -16.35 12.51 -0.19
N GLY A 291 -16.13 13.60 -0.93
CA GLY A 291 -16.62 14.93 -0.59
C GLY A 291 -18.14 14.98 -0.45
N VAL A 292 -18.86 14.39 -1.42
CA VAL A 292 -20.33 14.25 -1.39
C VAL A 292 -20.79 13.45 -0.17
N PHE A 293 -20.11 12.34 0.13
CA PHE A 293 -20.44 11.48 1.27
C PHE A 293 -20.14 12.13 2.64
N ARG A 294 -19.13 13.00 2.70
CA ARG A 294 -18.78 13.77 3.90
C ARG A 294 -19.72 14.97 4.07
N ALA A 295 -19.98 15.74 3.01
CA ALA A 295 -20.83 16.92 3.03
C ALA A 295 -22.29 16.63 3.41
N CYS A 296 -22.78 15.41 3.13
CA CYS A 296 -24.12 14.99 3.54
C CYS A 296 -24.19 14.44 5.00
N GLY A 297 -23.08 14.45 5.74
CA GLY A 297 -23.00 13.97 7.12
C GLY A 297 -22.99 12.45 7.29
N ALA A 298 -23.04 11.67 6.21
CA ALA A 298 -23.04 10.20 6.28
C ALA A 298 -21.74 9.65 6.90
N MET A 299 -20.59 10.26 6.57
CA MET A 299 -19.31 9.89 7.16
C MET A 299 -19.29 10.09 8.68
N ASP A 300 -19.79 11.23 9.17
CA ASP A 300 -19.80 11.56 10.59
C ASP A 300 -20.69 10.57 11.38
N LEU A 301 -21.85 10.21 10.84
CA LEU A 301 -22.73 9.20 11.45
C LEU A 301 -22.08 7.82 11.51
N LEU A 302 -21.39 7.41 10.45
CA LEU A 302 -20.68 6.14 10.39
C LEU A 302 -19.56 6.09 11.43
N ILE A 303 -18.74 7.14 11.49
CA ILE A 303 -17.61 7.25 12.41
C ILE A 303 -18.08 7.33 13.86
N GLU A 304 -19.10 8.14 14.16
CA GLU A 304 -19.64 8.29 15.51
C GLU A 304 -20.31 6.99 15.99
N GLY A 305 -21.01 6.28 15.09
CA GLY A 305 -21.56 4.96 15.38
C GLY A 305 -20.48 3.95 15.77
N LEU A 306 -19.40 3.89 14.99
CA LEU A 306 -18.24 3.04 15.29
C LEU A 306 -17.54 3.45 16.59
N ARG A 307 -17.37 4.76 16.81
CA ARG A 307 -16.75 5.32 18.01
C ARG A 307 -17.51 4.94 19.26
N LYS A 308 -18.84 5.10 19.27
CA LYS A 308 -19.72 4.68 20.37
C LYS A 308 -19.63 3.18 20.61
N GLY A 309 -19.61 2.37 19.54
CA GLY A 309 -19.47 0.92 19.67
C GLY A 309 -18.15 0.51 20.32
N ILE A 310 -17.05 1.15 19.94
CA ILE A 310 -15.69 0.82 20.44
C ILE A 310 -15.47 1.38 21.85
N SER A 311 -15.99 2.58 22.16
CA SER A 311 -15.83 3.19 23.49
C SER A 311 -16.49 2.38 24.60
N LEU A 312 -17.51 1.56 24.29
CA LEU A 312 -18.09 0.58 25.23
C LEU A 312 -17.07 -0.44 25.74
N PHE A 313 -16.00 -0.70 24.99
CA PHE A 313 -14.92 -1.61 25.39
C PHE A 313 -13.77 -0.90 26.13
N GLY A 314 -13.86 0.41 26.38
CA GLY A 314 -12.84 1.18 27.10
C GLY A 314 -11.51 1.35 26.34
N VAL A 315 -11.51 1.16 25.02
CA VAL A 315 -10.33 1.29 24.15
C VAL A 315 -10.24 2.72 23.62
N ASP A 316 -9.02 3.24 23.46
CA ASP A 316 -8.79 4.52 22.78
C ASP A 316 -9.40 4.50 21.37
N THR A 317 -10.14 5.56 21.02
CA THR A 317 -10.91 5.61 19.76
C THR A 317 -10.24 6.48 18.69
N GLN A 318 -9.01 6.97 18.88
CA GLN A 318 -8.37 7.84 17.88
C GLN A 318 -8.16 7.12 16.53
N PHE A 319 -7.99 5.80 16.54
CA PHE A 319 -7.86 5.00 15.31
C PHE A 319 -9.17 4.87 14.50
N VAL A 320 -10.33 5.19 15.10
CA VAL A 320 -11.65 5.00 14.46
C VAL A 320 -11.76 5.82 13.18
N GLU A 321 -11.16 7.02 13.16
CA GLU A 321 -11.13 7.89 11.98
C GLU A 321 -10.37 7.28 10.79
N ALA A 322 -9.47 6.34 11.04
CA ALA A 322 -8.72 5.66 9.99
C ALA A 322 -9.40 4.36 9.51
N LEU A 323 -10.51 3.92 10.15
CA LEU A 323 -11.22 2.69 9.78
C LEU A 323 -11.74 2.69 8.34
N PRO A 324 -12.30 3.80 7.79
CA PRO A 324 -12.70 3.81 6.39
C PRO A 324 -11.53 3.46 5.46
N THR A 325 -10.35 4.05 5.69
CA THR A 325 -9.14 3.77 4.93
C THR A 325 -8.70 2.31 5.09
N MET A 326 -8.71 1.78 6.33
CA MET A 326 -8.35 0.38 6.63
C MET A 326 -9.27 -0.62 5.91
N LEU A 327 -10.58 -0.40 5.97
CA LEU A 327 -11.56 -1.29 5.35
C LEU A 327 -11.53 -1.20 3.82
N MET A 328 -11.26 -0.01 3.28
CA MET A 328 -11.16 0.19 1.84
C MET A 328 -9.90 -0.45 1.26
N LYS A 329 -8.81 -0.53 2.03
CA LYS A 329 -7.50 -0.93 1.51
C LYS A 329 -7.48 -2.31 0.82
N PRO A 330 -8.02 -3.40 1.39
CA PRO A 330 -8.10 -4.70 0.72
C PRO A 330 -9.00 -4.73 -0.52
N LEU A 331 -9.99 -3.82 -0.57
CA LEU A 331 -11.01 -3.74 -1.63
C LEU A 331 -10.54 -2.91 -2.82
N SER A 332 -9.92 -1.75 -2.52
CA SER A 332 -9.50 -0.76 -3.49
C SER A 332 -8.36 0.12 -2.95
N GLY A 333 -7.14 -0.09 -3.45
CA GLY A 333 -6.01 0.77 -3.12
C GLY A 333 -6.14 2.21 -3.65
N SER A 334 -6.92 2.46 -4.72
CA SER A 334 -7.23 3.82 -5.17
C SER A 334 -8.29 4.48 -4.28
N GLY A 335 -9.32 3.75 -3.87
CA GLY A 335 -10.33 4.23 -2.91
C GLY A 335 -9.71 4.58 -1.56
N ALA A 336 -8.85 3.71 -1.03
CA ALA A 336 -8.15 3.92 0.23
C ALA A 336 -7.18 5.11 0.16
N ARG A 337 -6.51 5.33 -0.98
CA ARG A 337 -5.72 6.54 -1.22
C ARG A 337 -6.57 7.81 -1.18
N GLY A 338 -7.75 7.79 -1.80
CA GLY A 338 -8.68 8.91 -1.72
C GLY A 338 -9.08 9.24 -0.27
N LEU A 339 -9.42 8.22 0.51
CA LEU A 339 -9.77 8.38 1.94
C LEU A 339 -8.57 8.86 2.78
N MET A 340 -7.36 8.39 2.48
CA MET A 340 -6.14 8.89 3.10
C MET A 340 -5.91 10.38 2.81
N VAL A 341 -6.07 10.80 1.56
CA VAL A 341 -5.92 12.21 1.16
C VAL A 341 -6.98 13.07 1.84
N ASP A 342 -8.23 12.64 1.83
CA ASP A 342 -9.34 13.30 2.52
C ASP A 342 -9.09 13.43 4.03
N ALA A 343 -8.57 12.39 4.68
CA ALA A 343 -8.18 12.44 6.09
C ALA A 343 -7.07 13.47 6.36
N MET A 344 -6.06 13.58 5.48
CA MET A 344 -5.02 14.61 5.61
C MET A 344 -5.54 16.02 5.36
N GLN A 345 -6.51 16.21 4.47
CA GLN A 345 -7.16 17.49 4.25
C GLN A 345 -8.05 17.89 5.45
N THR A 346 -8.72 16.91 6.06
CA THR A 346 -9.65 17.12 7.18
C THR A 346 -8.91 17.35 8.50
N TYR A 347 -7.95 16.49 8.83
CA TYR A 347 -7.26 16.49 10.13
C TYR A 347 -5.87 17.12 10.09
N GLY A 348 -5.30 17.35 8.91
CA GLY A 348 -3.93 17.79 8.71
C GLY A 348 -2.97 16.61 8.48
N ALA A 349 -1.95 16.81 7.64
CA ALA A 349 -1.00 15.77 7.28
C ALA A 349 -0.20 15.23 8.49
N ASP A 350 0.20 16.12 9.41
CA ASP A 350 0.96 15.77 10.61
C ASP A 350 0.08 15.43 11.82
N SER A 351 -1.24 15.28 11.62
CA SER A 351 -2.12 14.75 12.66
C SER A 351 -1.87 13.25 12.88
N PHE A 352 -2.27 12.77 14.06
CA PHE A 352 -2.24 11.33 14.37
C PHE A 352 -3.05 10.51 13.35
N VAL A 353 -4.26 10.97 13.01
CA VAL A 353 -5.14 10.33 12.02
C VAL A 353 -4.52 10.36 10.62
N GLY A 354 -3.96 11.50 10.20
CA GLY A 354 -3.30 11.64 8.91
C GLY A 354 -2.15 10.66 8.75
N ARG A 355 -1.26 10.56 9.76
CA ARG A 355 -0.17 9.58 9.79
C ARG A 355 -0.67 8.14 9.85
N MET A 356 -1.74 7.87 10.59
CA MET A 356 -2.34 6.53 10.64
C MET A 356 -2.86 6.09 9.28
N CYS A 357 -3.65 6.94 8.61
CA CYS A 357 -4.16 6.66 7.27
C CYS A 357 -3.03 6.45 6.26
N CYS A 358 -1.94 7.24 6.34
CA CYS A 358 -0.75 7.00 5.54
C CYS A 358 -0.10 5.64 5.84
N THR A 359 0.02 5.28 7.12
CA THR A 359 0.64 4.01 7.53
C THR A 359 -0.17 2.81 7.07
N VAL A 360 -1.50 2.87 7.23
CA VAL A 360 -2.45 1.87 6.74
C VAL A 360 -2.39 1.74 5.22
N GLN A 361 -2.37 2.88 4.51
CA GLN A 361 -2.32 2.88 3.05
C GLN A 361 -1.05 2.19 2.51
N GLY A 362 0.07 2.33 3.23
CA GLY A 362 1.33 1.68 2.88
C GLY A 362 1.52 0.27 3.44
N ALA A 363 0.60 -0.22 4.30
CA ALA A 363 0.79 -1.49 4.99
C ALA A 363 0.68 -2.71 4.07
N THR A 364 -0.26 -2.70 3.11
CA THR A 364 -0.47 -3.82 2.17
C THR A 364 -0.74 -3.34 0.75
N ASP A 365 -1.06 -4.25 -0.18
CA ASP A 365 -1.66 -3.93 -1.47
C ASP A 365 -3.15 -4.35 -1.50
N THR A 366 -3.81 -4.27 -2.66
CA THR A 366 -5.25 -4.44 -2.81
C THR A 366 -5.60 -5.91 -3.03
N THR A 367 -5.70 -6.69 -1.96
CA THR A 367 -5.94 -8.14 -2.00
C THR A 367 -7.00 -8.59 -3.00
N LEU A 368 -8.23 -8.04 -2.92
CA LEU A 368 -9.31 -8.53 -3.78
C LEU A 368 -9.07 -8.19 -5.26
N TYR A 369 -8.42 -7.06 -5.54
CA TYR A 369 -8.06 -6.68 -6.90
C TYR A 369 -6.95 -7.57 -7.45
N VAL A 370 -5.85 -7.75 -6.69
CA VAL A 370 -4.73 -8.60 -7.09
C VAL A 370 -5.21 -10.02 -7.36
N VAL A 371 -6.01 -10.59 -6.45
CA VAL A 371 -6.58 -11.94 -6.62
C VAL A 371 -7.46 -12.02 -7.87
N ALA A 372 -8.37 -11.07 -8.07
CA ALA A 372 -9.28 -11.09 -9.22
C ALA A 372 -8.55 -10.92 -10.56
N LEU A 373 -7.59 -9.98 -10.63
CA LEU A 373 -6.80 -9.71 -11.83
C LEU A 373 -5.96 -10.92 -12.21
N TYR A 374 -5.21 -11.47 -11.24
CA TYR A 374 -4.22 -12.50 -11.50
C TYR A 374 -4.87 -13.85 -11.77
N PHE A 375 -5.88 -14.26 -11.00
CA PHE A 375 -6.63 -15.49 -11.33
C PHE A 375 -7.47 -15.33 -12.58
N GLY A 376 -8.02 -14.14 -12.83
CA GLY A 376 -8.74 -13.83 -14.07
C GLY A 376 -7.87 -14.02 -15.31
N ALA A 377 -6.62 -13.56 -15.28
CA ALA A 377 -5.68 -13.69 -16.39
C ALA A 377 -5.40 -15.16 -16.77
N VAL A 378 -5.37 -16.07 -15.81
CA VAL A 378 -5.13 -17.51 -16.03
C VAL A 378 -6.38 -18.38 -15.97
N LYS A 379 -7.57 -17.77 -15.87
CA LYS A 379 -8.89 -18.43 -15.81
C LYS A 379 -9.05 -19.42 -14.66
N VAL A 380 -8.40 -19.16 -13.52
CA VAL A 380 -8.62 -19.93 -12.28
C VAL A 380 -9.91 -19.44 -11.63
N ARG A 381 -10.79 -20.37 -11.25
CA ARG A 381 -12.09 -20.09 -10.63
C ARG A 381 -12.12 -20.45 -9.15
N ASP A 382 -11.48 -21.56 -8.78
CA ASP A 382 -11.34 -22.00 -7.40
C ASP A 382 -10.04 -21.42 -6.79
N SER A 383 -10.21 -20.32 -6.06
CA SER A 383 -9.13 -19.63 -5.33
C SER A 383 -8.70 -20.33 -4.04
N ARG A 384 -9.32 -21.48 -3.69
CA ARG A 384 -9.06 -22.25 -2.46
C ARG A 384 -9.10 -21.36 -1.21
N TYR A 385 -7.93 -21.17 -0.58
CA TYR A 385 -7.76 -20.40 0.64
C TYR A 385 -6.98 -19.09 0.41
N THR A 386 -6.80 -18.66 -0.84
CA THR A 386 -6.04 -17.44 -1.16
C THR A 386 -6.64 -16.22 -0.48
N VAL A 387 -7.93 -15.96 -0.71
CA VAL A 387 -8.60 -14.74 -0.24
C VAL A 387 -8.58 -14.65 1.28
N SER A 388 -8.91 -15.74 1.99
CA SER A 388 -8.98 -15.72 3.45
C SER A 388 -7.62 -15.47 4.12
N TYR A 389 -6.55 -16.08 3.60
CA TYR A 389 -5.21 -15.88 4.15
C TYR A 389 -4.62 -14.52 3.76
N SER A 390 -4.89 -14.03 2.55
CA SER A 390 -4.49 -12.66 2.15
C SER A 390 -5.22 -11.60 2.98
N LEU A 391 -6.52 -11.75 3.24
CA LEU A 391 -7.26 -10.84 4.12
C LEU A 391 -6.80 -10.91 5.59
N LEU A 392 -6.32 -12.06 6.04
CA LEU A 392 -5.69 -12.17 7.37
C LEU A 392 -4.37 -11.40 7.42
N ALA A 393 -3.57 -11.45 6.36
CA ALA A 393 -2.36 -10.64 6.24
C ALA A 393 -2.67 -9.14 6.19
N ASP A 394 -3.72 -8.74 5.45
CA ASP A 394 -4.23 -7.35 5.45
C ASP A 394 -4.63 -6.89 6.85
N LEU A 395 -5.38 -7.71 7.57
CA LEU A 395 -5.78 -7.42 8.94
C LEU A 395 -4.55 -7.25 9.85
N ALA A 396 -3.56 -8.14 9.72
CA ALA A 396 -2.31 -8.02 10.49
C ALA A 396 -1.55 -6.74 10.14
N GLY A 397 -1.49 -6.36 8.86
CA GLY A 397 -0.91 -5.10 8.40
C GLY A 397 -1.64 -3.89 8.96
N ALA A 398 -2.98 -3.87 8.92
CA ALA A 398 -3.80 -2.78 9.45
C ALA A 398 -3.65 -2.64 10.97
N VAL A 399 -3.74 -3.75 11.72
CA VAL A 399 -3.54 -3.76 13.19
C VAL A 399 -2.13 -3.29 13.54
N THR A 400 -1.12 -3.74 12.79
CA THR A 400 0.26 -3.28 12.99
C THR A 400 0.39 -1.80 12.69
N ALA A 401 -0.21 -1.30 11.61
CA ALA A 401 -0.22 0.11 11.27
C ALA A 401 -0.82 0.95 12.40
N VAL A 402 -1.93 0.53 12.99
CA VAL A 402 -2.51 1.16 14.18
C VAL A 402 -1.49 1.17 15.33
N PHE A 403 -0.96 0.00 15.70
CA PHE A 403 -0.01 -0.13 16.80
C PHE A 403 1.24 0.74 16.63
N VAL A 404 1.89 0.71 15.47
CA VAL A 404 3.10 1.51 15.22
C VAL A 404 2.77 3.00 15.13
N THR A 405 1.57 3.38 14.70
CA THR A 405 1.18 4.80 14.73
C THR A 405 1.09 5.29 16.18
N TYR A 406 0.48 4.52 17.10
CA TYR A 406 0.52 4.84 18.52
C TYR A 406 1.96 4.88 19.05
N LEU A 407 2.78 3.90 18.69
CA LEU A 407 4.16 3.82 19.17
C LEU A 407 5.02 5.03 18.78
N PHE A 408 4.84 5.55 17.56
CA PHE A 408 5.66 6.66 17.04
C PHE A 408 5.05 8.04 17.31
N PHE A 409 3.72 8.14 17.28
CA PHE A 409 3.02 9.42 17.17
C PHE A 409 1.97 9.67 18.25
N ALA A 410 1.65 8.71 19.12
CA ALA A 410 0.86 9.04 20.30
C ALA A 410 1.64 10.01 21.19
N ASN A 411 0.94 11.00 21.74
CA ASN A 411 1.50 12.01 22.63
C ASN A 411 1.59 11.49 24.06
#